data_AF-A0A9W6PND5-F1
#
_entry.id   AF-A0A9W6PND5-F1
#
_cell.length_a   1.000
_cell.length_b   1.000
_cell.length_c   1.000
_cell.angle_alpha   90.00
_cell.angle_beta   90.00
_cell.angle_gamma   90.00
#
_symmetry.space_group_name_H-M   'P 1'
#
loop_
_entity.id
_entity.type
_entity.pdbx_description
1 polymer ?
#
loop_
_entity_poly.entity_id
_entity_poly.type
_entity_poly.pdbx_seq_one_letter_code
_entity_poly.pdbx_strand_id
1 'polypeptide(L)'
;MTAYRAPLTNHHADGTPCPPEHKHAVTGKPLHPDCPGRSYSQAVCTCGTWEFRGTGKGYVNDSRRRHLATHRASATAPGPLVRDALPFSMR
;
A
#
# COMPACT_ATOMS: atom_id res chain seq x y z
N MET A 1 9.30 -15.46 -10.17
CA MET A 1 8.51 -14.85 -9.07
C MET A 1 7.65 -13.76 -9.66
N THR A 2 6.33 -13.89 -9.63
CA THR A 2 5.42 -12.84 -10.11
C THR A 2 5.47 -11.67 -9.14
N ALA A 3 5.93 -10.51 -9.60
CA ALA A 3 5.96 -9.31 -8.77
C ALA A 3 4.53 -8.75 -8.65
N TYR A 4 3.89 -8.95 -7.49
CA TYR A 4 2.61 -8.33 -7.21
C TYR A 4 2.73 -6.81 -7.21
N ARG A 5 1.76 -6.15 -7.83
CA ARG A 5 1.68 -4.69 -7.90
C ARG A 5 0.38 -4.26 -7.27
N ALA A 6 0.40 -3.10 -6.62
CA ALA A 6 -0.81 -2.44 -6.17
C ALA A 6 -0.74 -0.98 -6.64
N PRO A 7 -1.21 -0.63 -7.85
CA PRO A 7 -1.26 0.75 -8.30
C PRO A 7 -2.06 1.60 -7.32
N LEU A 8 -1.60 2.83 -7.06
CA LEU A 8 -2.32 3.78 -6.22
C LEU A 8 -3.02 4.79 -7.14
N THR A 9 -4.34 4.82 -7.10
CA THR A 9 -5.20 5.71 -7.88
C THR A 9 -5.86 6.74 -6.97
N ASN A 10 -6.19 7.90 -7.54
CA ASN A 10 -6.96 8.95 -6.88
C ASN A 10 -8.33 9.02 -7.55
N HIS A 11 -9.37 9.33 -6.79
CA HIS A 11 -10.73 9.36 -7.29
C HIS A 11 -11.47 10.62 -6.82
N HIS A 12 -12.40 11.07 -7.64
CA HIS A 12 -13.35 12.12 -7.35
C HIS A 12 -14.50 11.59 -6.47
N ALA A 13 -15.40 12.47 -6.03
CA ALA A 13 -16.49 12.09 -5.14
C ALA A 13 -17.52 11.16 -5.81
N ASP A 14 -17.69 11.28 -7.13
CA ASP A 14 -18.51 10.41 -7.97
C ASP A 14 -17.84 9.05 -8.28
N GLY A 15 -16.61 8.83 -7.78
CA GLY A 15 -15.84 7.60 -7.96
C GLY A 15 -15.00 7.55 -9.24
N THR A 16 -15.11 8.56 -10.10
CA THR A 16 -14.32 8.63 -11.34
C THR A 16 -12.82 8.76 -11.03
N PRO A 17 -11.94 8.13 -11.80
CA PRO A 17 -10.50 8.23 -11.57
C PRO A 17 -10.03 9.66 -11.89
N CYS A 18 -9.28 10.24 -10.96
CA CYS A 18 -8.60 11.51 -11.18
C CYS A 18 -7.36 11.28 -12.05
N PRO A 19 -7.23 11.96 -13.21
CA PRO A 19 -6.09 11.83 -14.10
C PRO A 19 -4.75 12.06 -13.39
N PRO A 20 -3.69 11.31 -13.76
CA PRO A 20 -2.36 11.49 -13.17
C PRO A 20 -1.74 12.87 -13.49
N GLU A 21 -2.18 13.50 -14.58
CA GLU A 21 -1.79 14.86 -14.98
C GLU A 21 -2.32 15.92 -14.01
N HIS A 22 -3.42 15.62 -13.28
CA HIS A 22 -3.95 16.51 -12.27
C HIS A 22 -3.03 16.53 -11.04
N LYS A 23 -2.31 17.64 -10.88
CA LYS A 23 -1.56 17.93 -9.66
C LYS A 23 -2.53 18.34 -8.55
N HIS A 24 -2.21 17.93 -7.33
CA HIS A 24 -2.98 18.26 -6.14
C HIS A 24 -2.04 18.88 -5.09
N ALA A 25 -2.57 19.82 -4.31
CA ALA A 25 -1.92 20.24 -3.09
C ALA A 25 -1.84 19.08 -2.08
N VAL A 26 -1.04 19.24 -1.03
CA VAL A 26 -0.93 18.26 0.08
C VAL A 26 -2.31 17.94 0.68
N THR A 27 -3.19 18.94 0.74
CA THR A 27 -4.57 18.84 1.24
C THR A 27 -5.53 18.10 0.30
N GLY A 28 -5.08 17.67 -0.89
CA GLY A 28 -5.93 17.03 -1.90
C GLY A 28 -6.74 17.98 -2.77
N LYS A 29 -6.62 19.29 -2.52
CA LYS A 29 -7.22 20.31 -3.39
C LYS A 29 -6.59 20.26 -4.79
N PRO A 30 -7.41 20.40 -5.84
CA PRO A 30 -6.95 20.41 -7.21
C PRO A 30 -6.09 21.66 -7.47
N LEU A 31 -5.07 21.54 -8.32
CA LEU A 31 -4.35 22.69 -8.87
C LEU A 31 -4.86 23.09 -10.26
N HIS A 32 -5.82 22.33 -10.81
CA HIS A 32 -6.47 22.60 -12.10
C HIS A 32 -7.91 23.07 -11.86
N PRO A 33 -8.39 24.14 -12.53
CA PRO A 33 -9.73 24.69 -12.29
C PRO A 33 -10.86 23.71 -12.63
N ASP A 34 -10.69 22.86 -13.64
CA ASP A 34 -11.72 21.89 -14.06
C ASP A 34 -11.69 20.57 -13.29
N CYS A 35 -10.90 20.48 -12.22
CA CYS A 35 -10.81 19.28 -11.39
C CYS A 35 -11.57 19.54 -10.07
N PRO A 36 -12.56 18.71 -9.68
CA PRO A 36 -13.28 18.89 -8.42
C PRO A 36 -12.43 18.53 -7.19
N GLY A 37 -11.23 18.00 -7.40
CA GLY A 37 -10.32 17.55 -6.36
C GLY A 37 -10.48 16.07 -6.03
N ARG A 38 -9.50 15.54 -5.28
CA ARG A 38 -9.50 14.15 -4.85
C ARG A 38 -10.39 13.99 -3.61
N SER A 39 -11.34 13.08 -3.68
CA SER A 39 -12.13 12.63 -2.52
C SER A 39 -11.44 11.49 -1.77
N TYR A 40 -10.90 10.51 -2.50
CA TYR A 40 -10.17 9.40 -1.89
C TYR A 40 -9.02 8.88 -2.78
N SER A 41 -8.13 8.11 -2.16
CA SER A 41 -7.15 7.26 -2.83
C SER A 41 -7.54 5.80 -2.66
N GLN A 42 -7.20 4.98 -3.64
CA GLN A 42 -7.45 3.54 -3.64
C GLN A 42 -6.17 2.82 -4.08
N ALA A 43 -5.95 1.63 -3.53
CA ALA A 43 -4.94 0.71 -4.02
C ALA A 43 -5.55 -0.68 -4.16
N VAL A 44 -5.42 -1.28 -5.34
CA VAL A 44 -5.93 -2.63 -5.64
C VAL A 44 -4.74 -3.48 -6.03
N CYS A 45 -4.55 -4.60 -5.33
CA CYS A 45 -3.43 -5.48 -5.60
C CYS A 45 -3.74 -6.47 -6.72
N THR A 46 -2.77 -6.73 -7.59
CA THR A 46 -2.85 -7.75 -8.64
C THR A 46 -2.91 -9.18 -8.09
N CYS A 47 -2.84 -9.38 -6.77
CA CYS A 47 -3.14 -10.67 -6.15
C CYS A 47 -4.64 -10.99 -6.10
N GLY A 48 -5.51 -10.00 -6.34
CA GLY A 48 -6.97 -10.18 -6.38
C GLY A 48 -7.65 -10.30 -5.02
N THR A 49 -6.90 -10.38 -3.94
CA THR A 49 -7.43 -10.61 -2.58
C THR A 49 -7.35 -9.38 -1.67
N TRP A 50 -6.86 -8.26 -2.19
CA TRP A 50 -6.64 -7.07 -1.38
C TRP A 50 -6.98 -5.79 -2.15
N GLU A 51 -7.80 -4.98 -1.50
CA GLU A 51 -8.11 -3.61 -1.87
C GLU A 51 -8.11 -2.75 -0.60
N PHE A 52 -7.66 -1.51 -0.71
CA PHE A 52 -7.77 -0.53 0.36
C PHE A 52 -8.11 0.85 -0.16
N ARG A 53 -9.05 1.52 0.50
CA ARG A 53 -9.55 2.85 0.15
C ARG A 53 -9.49 3.79 1.37
N GLY A 54 -9.12 5.04 1.15
CA GLY A 54 -9.15 6.06 2.20
C GLY A 54 -8.96 7.49 1.68
N THR A 55 -9.41 8.48 2.44
CA THR A 55 -9.31 9.91 2.08
C THR A 55 -7.86 10.42 2.05
N GLY A 56 -7.03 9.90 2.96
CA GLY A 56 -5.61 10.22 3.08
C GLY A 56 -4.73 9.36 2.18
N LYS A 57 -4.14 9.95 1.13
CA LYS A 57 -3.17 9.27 0.24
C LYS A 57 -2.02 8.61 1.01
N GLY A 58 -1.51 9.27 2.04
CA GLY A 58 -0.40 8.76 2.87
C GLY A 58 -0.77 7.45 3.57
N TYR A 59 -1.97 7.38 4.16
CA TYR A 59 -2.46 6.19 4.85
C TYR A 59 -2.70 5.03 3.89
N VAL A 60 -3.31 5.29 2.73
CA VAL A 60 -3.50 4.28 1.68
C VAL A 60 -2.16 3.76 1.16
N ASN A 61 -1.18 4.65 0.94
CA ASN A 61 0.15 4.24 0.51
C ASN A 61 0.90 3.44 1.59
N ASP A 62 0.68 3.73 2.86
CA ASP A 62 1.25 2.96 3.97
C ASP A 62 0.69 1.53 4.03
N SER A 63 -0.63 1.39 4.06
CA SER A 63 -1.32 0.09 4.00
C SER A 63 -0.90 -0.71 2.76
N ARG A 64 -0.81 -0.05 1.60
CA ARG A 64 -0.29 -0.63 0.35
C ARG A 64 1.13 -1.19 0.52
N ARG A 65 2.06 -0.43 1.11
CA ARG A 65 3.45 -0.89 1.32
C ARG A 65 3.51 -2.09 2.25
N ARG A 66 2.72 -2.08 3.35
CA ARG A 66 2.61 -3.22 4.28
C ARG A 66 2.10 -4.47 3.58
N HIS A 67 1.05 -4.34 2.76
CA HIS A 67 0.54 -5.46 1.96
C HIS A 67 1.58 -5.99 0.97
N LEU A 68 2.27 -5.13 0.22
CA LEU A 68 3.31 -5.57 -0.70
C LEU A 68 4.48 -6.29 0.00
N ALA A 69 4.76 -5.97 1.27
CA ALA A 69 5.76 -6.66 2.06
C ALA A 69 5.35 -8.10 2.42
N THR A 70 4.05 -8.40 2.59
CA THR A 70 3.59 -9.77 2.88
C THR A 70 3.89 -10.71 1.73
N HIS A 71 3.79 -10.24 0.49
CA HIS A 71 4.16 -11.03 -0.71
C HIS A 71 5.65 -11.38 -0.77
N ARG A 72 6.51 -10.54 -0.19
CA ARG A 72 7.96 -10.81 -0.08
C ARG A 72 8.26 -11.78 1.06
N ALA A 73 7.55 -11.63 2.19
CA ALA A 73 7.71 -12.52 3.35
C ALA A 73 7.21 -13.94 3.05
N SER A 74 6.11 -14.10 2.32
CA SER A 74 5.61 -15.42 1.91
C SER A 74 6.54 -16.13 0.91
N ALA A 75 7.49 -15.43 0.29
CA ALA A 75 8.54 -16.05 -0.53
C ALA A 75 9.70 -16.63 0.30
N THR A 76 9.78 -16.30 1.59
CA THR A 76 10.79 -16.79 2.53
C THR A 76 10.07 -17.45 3.71
N ALA A 77 9.63 -18.70 3.54
CA ALA A 77 9.18 -19.48 4.69
C ALA A 77 10.34 -19.62 5.70
N PRO A 78 10.14 -19.33 7.00
CA PRO A 78 11.14 -19.64 8.01
C PRO A 78 11.22 -21.16 8.17
N GLY A 79 12.40 -21.73 7.87
CA GLY A 79 12.73 -23.09 8.31
C GLY A 79 12.64 -23.20 9.85
N PRO A 80 12.40 -24.40 10.39
CA PRO A 80 12.15 -24.57 11.82
C PRO A 80 13.33 -24.04 12.64
N LEU A 81 13.04 -23.10 13.54
CA LEU A 81 13.98 -22.60 14.54
C LEU A 81 14.29 -23.71 15.54
N VAL A 82 15.34 -24.49 15.27
CA VAL A 82 16.01 -25.28 16.31
C VAL A 82 16.69 -24.29 17.26
N ARG A 83 16.15 -24.16 18.47
CA ARG A 83 16.78 -23.40 19.56
C ARG A 83 17.82 -24.33 20.20
N ASP A 84 19.07 -24.25 19.76
CA ASP A 84 20.18 -24.84 20.50
C ASP A 84 20.32 -24.15 21.86
N ALA A 85 19.94 -24.87 22.92
CA ALA A 85 20.16 -24.48 24.29
C ALA A 85 21.64 -24.73 24.65
N LEU A 86 22.42 -23.66 24.81
CA LEU A 86 23.74 -23.77 25.44
C LEU A 86 23.60 -23.58 26.95
N PRO A 87 24.10 -24.51 27.78
CA PRO A 87 24.09 -24.36 29.23
C PRO A 87 25.13 -23.31 29.65
N PHE A 88 24.68 -22.32 30.42
CA PHE A 88 25.57 -21.39 31.13
C PHE A 88 26.38 -22.16 32.19
N SER A 89 27.69 -22.25 31.99
CA SER A 89 28.64 -22.57 33.07
C SER A 89 29.19 -21.27 33.64
N MET A 90 28.71 -20.88 34.83
CA MET A 90 29.38 -19.86 35.66
C MET A 90 30.54 -20.51 36.40
N ARG A 91 31.69 -19.85 36.36
CA ARG A 91 32.86 -20.11 37.21
C ARG A 91 33.18 -18.83 37.96
#